data_AF-W7YJ02-F1
#
_entry.id   AF-W7YJ02-F1
#
_cell.length_a   1.000
_cell.length_b   1.000
_cell.length_c   1.000
_cell.angle_alpha   90.00
_cell.angle_beta   90.00
_cell.angle_gamma   90.00
#
_symmetry.space_group_name_H-M   'P 1'
#
loop_
_entity.id
_entity.type
_entity.pdbx_description
1 polymer ?
#
loop_
_entity_poly.entity_id
_entity_poly.type
_entity_poly.pdbx_seq_one_letter_code
_entity_poly.pdbx_strand_id
1 'polypeptide(L)' 'MNSIERFLLYLAEQKHHMYHNLYIHNSVACQEEECVNRIKTIHKYETVLETIAMLPIEEQLALVEIEKEYFGDAPYTSK' A
#
# COMPACT_ATOMS: atom_id res chain seq x y z
N MET A 1 -11.02 0.70 17.94
CA MET A 1 -10.62 1.31 16.66
C MET A 1 -11.58 2.43 16.27
N ASN A 2 -11.13 3.68 16.39
CA ASN A 2 -11.88 4.88 15.99
C ASN A 2 -11.92 5.03 14.46
N SER A 3 -12.62 6.05 13.93
CA SER A 3 -12.79 6.24 12.49
C SER A 3 -11.47 6.51 11.75
N ILE A 4 -10.54 7.23 12.39
CA ILE A 4 -9.23 7.56 11.83
C ILE A 4 -8.36 6.30 11.78
N GLU A 5 -8.28 5.55 12.87
CA GLU A 5 -7.53 4.28 12.92
C GLU A 5 -8.04 3.27 11.88
N ARG A 6 -9.35 3.19 11.66
CA ARG A 6 -9.94 2.35 10.59
C ARG A 6 -9.50 2.80 9.20
N PHE A 7 -9.44 4.10 8.98
CA PHE A 7 -9.00 4.66 7.70
C PHE A 7 -7.50 4.40 7.47
N LEU A 8 -6.66 4.58 8.49
CA LEU A 8 -5.23 4.30 8.41
C LEU A 8 -4.97 2.80 8.17
N LEU A 9 -5.70 1.92 8.85
CA LEU A 9 -5.62 0.48 8.58
C LEU A 9 -6.01 0.16 7.14
N TYR A 10 -7.08 0.75 6.63
CA TYR A 10 -7.47 0.58 5.22
C TYR A 10 -6.37 1.03 4.26
N LEU A 11 -5.73 2.18 4.50
CA LEU A 11 -4.61 2.65 3.66
C LEU A 11 -3.42 1.69 3.71
N ALA A 12 -3.08 1.17 4.89
CA ALA A 12 -2.01 0.19 5.07
C ALA A 12 -2.31 -1.12 4.32
N GLU A 13 -3.55 -1.63 4.42
CA GLU A 13 -4.01 -2.81 3.67
C GLU A 13 -3.92 -2.61 2.16
N GLN A 14 -4.39 -1.47 1.65
CA GLN A 14 -4.33 -1.18 0.21
C GLN A 14 -2.90 -1.07 -0.28
N LYS A 15 -2.03 -0.36 0.45
CA LYS A 15 -0.59 -0.25 0.14
C LYS A 15 0.06 -1.63 0.12
N HIS A 16 -0.19 -2.45 1.14
CA HIS A 16 0.35 -3.80 1.23
C HIS A 16 -0.09 -4.67 0.05
N HIS A 17 -1.40 -4.74 -0.19
CA HIS A 17 -1.97 -5.59 -1.23
C HIS A 17 -1.45 -5.21 -2.63
N MET A 18 -1.42 -3.92 -2.94
CA MET A 18 -0.94 -3.44 -4.24
C MET A 18 0.56 -3.66 -4.41
N TYR A 19 1.37 -3.41 -3.37
CA TYR A 19 2.80 -3.73 -3.41
C TYR A 19 3.03 -5.21 -3.69
N HIS A 20 2.32 -6.09 -2.98
CA HIS A 20 2.46 -7.53 -3.14
C HIS A 20 2.05 -8.00 -4.55
N ASN A 21 0.94 -7.47 -5.08
CA ASN A 21 0.49 -7.77 -6.44
C ASN A 21 1.50 -7.32 -7.50
N LEU A 22 2.07 -6.11 -7.33
CA LEU A 22 2.98 -5.53 -8.30
C LEU A 22 4.37 -6.16 -8.27
N TYR A 23 4.92 -6.45 -7.09
CA TYR A 23 6.34 -6.73 -6.94
C TYR A 23 6.64 -8.16 -6.47
N ILE A 24 5.66 -8.87 -5.91
CA ILE A 24 5.85 -10.24 -5.41
C ILE A 24 5.14 -11.27 -6.29
N HIS A 25 3.83 -11.13 -6.52
CA HIS A 25 3.05 -12.15 -7.24
C HIS A 25 3.17 -12.05 -8.76
N ASN A 26 3.00 -10.87 -9.34
CA ASN A 26 2.96 -10.67 -10.80
C ASN A 26 4.05 -9.71 -11.25
N SER A 27 5.32 -10.04 -10.96
CA SER A 27 6.46 -9.17 -11.29
C SER A 27 6.66 -8.95 -12.79
N VAL A 28 6.07 -9.80 -13.65
CA VAL A 28 6.14 -9.72 -15.11
C VAL A 28 4.72 -9.80 -15.69
N ALA A 29 4.44 -9.00 -16.71
CA ALA A 29 3.24 -9.11 -17.53
C ALA A 29 3.65 -9.59 -18.93
N CYS A 30 3.00 -10.66 -19.40
CA CYS A 30 3.31 -11.34 -20.66
C CYS A 30 2.21 -11.15 -21.70
N GLN A 31 1.02 -10.70 -21.29
CA GLN A 31 -0.12 -10.42 -22.16
C GLN A 31 -0.59 -8.96 -22.04
N GLU A 32 -1.23 -8.44 -23.08
CA GLU A 32 -1.74 -7.06 -23.12
C GLU A 32 -2.68 -6.76 -21.94
N GLU A 33 -3.60 -7.68 -21.62
CA GLU A 33 -4.53 -7.53 -20.50
C GLU A 33 -3.79 -7.41 -19.15
N GLU A 34 -2.75 -8.21 -18.94
CA GLU A 34 -1.92 -8.16 -17.74
C GLU A 34 -1.17 -6.82 -17.65
N CYS A 35 -0.66 -6.31 -18.78
CA CYS A 35 -0.03 -4.99 -18.84
C CYS A 35 -1.02 -3.88 -18.46
N VAL A 36 -2.23 -3.90 -19.02
CA VAL A 36 -3.27 -2.92 -18.72
C VAL A 36 -3.68 -2.98 -17.24
N ASN A 37 -3.85 -4.18 -16.68
CA ASN A 37 -4.19 -4.36 -15.28
C ASN A 37 -3.05 -3.91 -14.35
N ARG A 38 -1.79 -4.14 -14.74
CA ARG A 38 -0.63 -3.65 -14.01
C ARG A 38 -0.55 -2.13 -14.01
N ILE A 39 -0.74 -1.46 -15.14
CA ILE A 39 -0.79 0.01 -15.22
C ILE A 39 -1.87 0.58 -14.31
N LYS A 40 -3.08 0.02 -14.35
CA LYS A 40 -4.19 0.42 -13.45
C LYS A 40 -3.82 0.25 -11.98
N THR A 41 -3.09 -0.82 -11.65
CA THR A 41 -2.69 -1.13 -10.27
C THR A 41 -1.58 -0.17 -9.79
N ILE A 42 -0.59 0.13 -10.64
CA ILE A 42 0.44 1.14 -10.37
C ILE A 42 -0.20 2.49 -10.09
N HIS A 43 -1.11 2.93 -10.95
CA HIS A 43 -1.78 4.23 -10.76
C HIS A 43 -2.53 4.31 -9.43
N LYS A 44 -3.30 3.27 -9.07
CA LYS A 44 -3.97 3.21 -7.77
C LYS A 44 -2.98 3.22 -6.60
N TYR A 45 -1.87 2.50 -6.74
CA TYR A 45 -0.83 2.44 -5.72
C TYR A 45 -0.19 3.81 -5.49
N GLU A 46 0.14 4.53 -6.56
CA GLU A 46 0.64 5.91 -6.49
C GLU A 46 -0.35 6.84 -5.77
N THR A 47 -1.65 6.76 -6.09
CA THR A 47 -2.68 7.55 -5.39
C THR A 47 -2.74 7.24 -3.88
N VAL A 48 -2.60 5.98 -3.48
CA VAL A 48 -2.55 5.60 -2.06
C VAL A 48 -1.32 6.20 -1.38
N LEU A 49 -0.15 6.15 -2.03
CA LEU A 49 1.08 6.74 -1.51
C LEU A 49 0.99 8.26 -1.38
N GLU A 50 0.42 8.95 -2.37
CA GLU A 50 0.14 10.38 -2.31
C GLU A 50 -0.80 10.72 -1.16
N THR A 51 -1.88 9.95 -0.99
CA THR A 51 -2.82 10.13 0.10
C THR A 51 -2.12 10.02 1.46
N ILE A 52 -1.27 8.99 1.63
CA ILE A 52 -0.47 8.80 2.85
C ILE A 52 0.47 10.00 3.08
N ALA A 53 1.13 10.48 2.02
CA ALA A 53 2.06 11.61 2.12
C ALA A 53 1.37 12.93 2.50
N MET A 54 0.07 13.06 2.22
CA MET A 54 -0.74 14.24 2.58
C MET A 54 -1.34 14.16 4.00
N LEU A 55 -1.20 13.04 4.71
CA LEU A 55 -1.70 12.91 6.07
C LEU A 55 -0.91 13.81 7.04
N PRO A 56 -1.52 14.25 8.16
CA PRO A 56 -0.79 14.82 9.28
C PRO A 56 0.34 13.89 9.76
N ILE A 57 1.43 14.47 10.29
CA ILE A 57 2.62 13.71 10.72
C ILE A 57 2.25 12.66 11.76
N GLU A 58 1.35 12.98 12.68
CA GLU A 58 0.88 12.07 13.72
C GLU A 58 0.17 10.84 13.13
N GLU A 59 -0.60 11.03 12.07
CA GLU A 59 -1.30 9.95 11.37
C GLU A 59 -0.35 9.12 10.51
N GLN A 60 0.68 9.74 9.91
CA GLN A 60 1.74 9.01 9.21
C GLN A 60 2.50 8.09 10.17
N LEU A 61 2.86 8.59 11.35
CA LEU A 61 3.52 7.79 12.39
C LEU A 61 2.63 6.64 12.86
N ALA A 62 1.34 6.91 13.09
CA ALA A 62 0.38 5.86 13.45
C ALA A 62 0.25 4.79 12.35
N LEU A 63 0.24 5.20 11.07
CA LEU A 63 0.23 4.28 9.94
C LEU A 63 1.48 3.40 9.90
N VAL A 64 2.66 3.95 10.17
CA VAL A 64 3.91 3.16 10.27
C VAL A 64 3.83 2.11 11.38
N GLU A 65 3.26 2.44 12.53
CA GLU A 65 3.08 1.47 13.62
C GLU A 65 2.07 0.37 13.24
N ILE A 66 0.96 0.72 12.59
CA ILE A 66 0.02 -0.26 12.01
C ILE A 66 0.74 -1.16 11.00
N GLU A 67 1.57 -0.60 10.13
CA GLU A 67 2.32 -1.38 9.15
C GLU A 67 3.29 -2.36 9.79
N LYS A 68 3.95 -1.99 10.89
CA LYS A 68 4.81 -2.91 11.65
C LYS A 68 4.02 -4.00 12.36
N GLU A 69 2.86 -3.66 12.92
CA GLU A 69 2.01 -4.60 13.66
C GLU A 69 1.41 -5.67 12.73
N TYR A 70 0.86 -5.26 11.59
CA TYR A 70 0.09 -6.14 10.70
C TYR A 70 0.87 -6.65 9.48
N PHE A 71 1.91 -5.94 9.05
CA PHE A 71 2.65 -6.21 7.80
C PHE A 71 4.18 -6.12 8.00
N GLY A 72 4.67 -6.43 9.21
CA GLY A 72 6.09 -6.30 9.57
C GLY A 72 7.05 -7.21 8.79
N ASP A 73 6.52 -8.23 8.12
CA ASP A 73 7.25 -9.11 7.20
C ASP A 73 7.36 -8.54 5.77
N ALA A 74 6.62 -7.48 5.46
CA ALA A 74 6.64 -6.87 4.14
C ALA A 74 7.97 -6.13 3.87
N PRO A 75 8.58 -6.27 2.68
CA PRO A 75 9.90 -5.69 2.40
C PRO A 75 10.00 -4.16 2.55
N TYR A 76 8.87 -3.45 2.48
CA TYR A 76 8.82 -1.98 2.57
C TYR A 76 8.65 -1.46 4.00
N THR A 77 8.43 -2.32 5.00
CA THR A 77 8.29 -1.93 6.42
C THR A 77 9.59 -2.06 7.20
N SER A 78 10.62 -2.69 6.63
CA SER A 78 11.89 -3.02 7.29
C SER A 78 12.97 -1.92 7.23
N LYS A 79 12.61 -0.65 6.96
CA LYS A 79 13.56 0.47 6.82
C LYS A 79 13.42 1.52 7.91
#